data_AF-A0ABD5DDJ5-F1
#
_entry.id   AF-A0ABD5DDJ5-F1
#
_cell.length_a   1.000
_cell.length_b   1.000
_cell.length_c   1.000
_cell.angle_alpha   90.00
_cell.angle_beta   90.00
_cell.angle_gamma   90.00
#
_symmetry.space_group_name_H-M   'P 1'
#
loop_
_entity.id
_entity.type
_entity.pdbx_description
1 polymer ?
#
loop_
_entity_poly.entity_id
_entity_poly.type
_entity_poly.pdbx_seq_one_letter_code
_entity_poly.pdbx_strand_id
1 'polypeptide(L)'
;MTDRPGLDFSFSGLKTFAANTIRSNCDDEQTRADIARAFEDAVVDTLMIKCRRALEQTGFKRLVMAGGVSANRTLRAKLAEMMQKRGGEVFYARPEFCTDNGAMIAYAG
;
A
#
# COMPACT_ATOMS: atom_id res chain seq x y z
N MET A 1 2.44 -5.06 -13.32
CA MET A 1 2.42 -3.79 -12.52
C MET A 1 3.79 -3.53 -11.90
N THR A 2 4.48 -4.58 -11.48
CA THR A 2 5.78 -4.59 -10.81
C THR A 2 6.96 -4.73 -11.79
N ASP A 3 6.71 -5.24 -12.99
CA ASP A 3 7.76 -5.65 -13.96
C ASP A 3 8.31 -4.46 -14.76
N ARG A 4 7.63 -3.31 -14.70
CA ARG A 4 8.13 -2.08 -15.30
C ARG A 4 9.07 -1.36 -14.32
N PRO A 5 10.23 -0.86 -14.80
CA PRO A 5 11.08 0.01 -14.00
C PRO A 5 10.34 1.30 -13.63
N GLY A 6 10.82 2.00 -12.60
CA GLY A 6 10.24 3.27 -12.14
C GLY A 6 9.29 3.15 -10.95
N LEU A 7 8.77 4.32 -10.54
CA LEU A 7 8.03 4.53 -9.29
C LEU A 7 6.52 4.74 -9.49
N ASP A 8 6.06 4.79 -10.74
CA ASP A 8 4.65 5.02 -11.04
C ASP A 8 3.75 3.84 -10.66
N PHE A 9 2.54 4.17 -10.23
CA PHE A 9 1.48 3.23 -9.86
C PHE A 9 0.38 3.21 -10.93
N SER A 10 -0.20 2.04 -11.16
CA SER A 10 -1.45 1.92 -11.93
C SER A 10 -2.24 0.73 -11.41
N PHE A 11 -3.42 0.96 -10.84
CA PHE A 11 -4.29 -0.10 -10.31
C PHE A 11 -5.52 -0.36 -11.20
N SER A 12 -5.63 0.30 -12.35
CA SER A 12 -6.81 0.16 -13.22
C SER A 12 -6.99 -1.27 -13.71
N GLY A 13 -5.93 -1.89 -14.22
CA GLY A 13 -5.96 -3.29 -14.67
C GLY A 13 -6.26 -4.27 -13.53
N LEU A 14 -5.73 -4.02 -12.32
CA LEU A 14 -6.01 -4.85 -11.14
C LEU A 14 -7.49 -4.79 -10.75
N LYS A 15 -8.11 -3.60 -10.80
CA LYS A 15 -9.55 -3.44 -10.54
C LYS A 15 -10.41 -4.19 -11.55
N THR A 16 -10.08 -4.09 -12.84
CA THR A 16 -10.80 -4.82 -13.89
C THR A 16 -10.66 -6.33 -13.73
N PHE A 17 -9.45 -6.80 -13.42
CA PHE A 17 -9.20 -8.22 -13.19
C PHE A 17 -10.02 -8.72 -12.00
N ALA A 18 -9.97 -8.05 -10.85
CA ALA A 18 -10.74 -8.42 -9.67
C ALA A 18 -12.25 -8.43 -9.94
N ALA A 19 -12.78 -7.43 -10.65
CA ALA A 19 -14.18 -7.38 -11.01
C ALA A 19 -14.60 -8.55 -11.91
N ASN A 20 -13.75 -8.94 -12.87
CA ASN A 20 -13.98 -10.10 -13.72
C ASN A 20 -13.90 -11.40 -12.90
N THR A 21 -12.92 -11.55 -12.01
CA THR A 21 -12.80 -12.70 -11.13
C THR A 21 -14.05 -12.89 -10.27
N ILE A 22 -14.59 -11.81 -9.69
CA ILE A 22 -15.85 -11.86 -8.93
C ILE A 22 -17.00 -12.37 -9.81
N ARG A 23 -17.13 -11.86 -11.04
CA ARG A 23 -18.20 -12.27 -11.97
C ARG A 23 -18.06 -13.71 -12.46
N SER A 24 -16.84 -14.24 -12.52
CA SER A 24 -16.54 -15.57 -13.07
C SER A 24 -16.53 -16.69 -12.04
N ASN A 25 -16.70 -16.39 -10.75
CA ASN A 25 -16.73 -17.38 -9.68
C ASN A 25 -18.06 -17.38 -8.94
N CYS A 26 -18.25 -18.36 -8.05
CA CYS A 26 -19.41 -18.44 -7.18
C CYS A 26 -19.46 -17.28 -6.17
N ASP A 27 -20.66 -16.80 -5.88
CA ASP A 27 -20.90 -15.71 -4.91
C ASP A 27 -21.14 -16.28 -3.51
N ASP A 28 -20.15 -17.02 -3.00
CA ASP A 28 -20.12 -17.49 -1.62
C ASP A 28 -19.10 -16.71 -0.78
N GLU A 29 -19.25 -16.79 0.54
CA GLU A 29 -18.45 -16.01 1.48
C GLU A 29 -16.94 -16.33 1.40
N GLN A 30 -16.58 -17.61 1.22
CA GLN A 30 -15.19 -18.03 1.14
C GLN A 30 -14.54 -17.50 -0.14
N THR A 31 -15.21 -17.67 -1.28
CA THR A 31 -14.72 -17.15 -2.56
C THR A 31 -14.52 -15.63 -2.52
N ARG A 32 -15.45 -14.89 -1.90
CA ARG A 32 -15.30 -13.43 -1.72
C ARG A 32 -14.11 -13.08 -0.84
N ALA A 33 -13.91 -13.81 0.25
CA ALA A 33 -12.76 -13.61 1.14
C ALA A 33 -11.44 -13.87 0.43
N ASP A 34 -11.36 -14.93 -0.38
CA ASP A 34 -10.16 -15.29 -1.13
C ASP A 34 -9.83 -14.25 -2.21
N ILE A 35 -10.83 -13.77 -2.95
CA ILE A 35 -10.64 -12.70 -3.94
C ILE A 35 -10.19 -11.41 -3.25
N ALA A 36 -10.83 -11.04 -2.12
CA ALA A 36 -10.46 -9.84 -1.37
C ALA A 36 -9.01 -9.93 -0.85
N ARG A 37 -8.60 -11.11 -0.36
CA ARG A 37 -7.25 -11.35 0.12
C ARG A 37 -6.23 -11.27 -1.01
N ALA A 38 -6.50 -11.92 -2.15
CA ALA A 38 -5.63 -11.85 -3.33
C ALA A 38 -5.48 -10.42 -3.84
N PHE A 39 -6.56 -9.63 -3.84
CA PHE A 39 -6.52 -8.22 -4.20
C PHE A 39 -5.68 -7.39 -3.22
N GLU A 40 -5.88 -7.57 -1.90
CA GLU A 40 -5.08 -6.92 -0.87
C GLU A 40 -3.59 -7.22 -1.05
N ASP A 41 -3.22 -8.50 -1.20
CA ASP A 41 -1.84 -8.92 -1.37
C ASP A 41 -1.21 -8.26 -2.62
N ALA A 42 -1.91 -8.24 -3.75
CA ALA A 42 -1.43 -7.59 -4.97
C ALA A 42 -1.21 -6.08 -4.81
N VAL A 43 -2.10 -5.38 -4.10
CA VAL A 43 -1.96 -3.94 -3.81
C VAL A 43 -0.78 -3.70 -2.88
N VAL A 44 -0.69 -4.45 -1.77
CA VAL A 44 0.35 -4.29 -0.76
C VAL A 44 1.73 -4.58 -1.33
N ASP A 45 1.89 -5.66 -2.10
CA ASP A 45 3.16 -6.01 -2.72
C ASP A 45 3.62 -4.94 -3.71
N THR A 46 2.69 -4.38 -4.49
CA THR A 46 2.99 -3.28 -5.39
C THR A 46 3.49 -2.06 -4.63
N LEU A 47 2.80 -1.65 -3.56
CA LEU A 47 3.23 -0.53 -2.71
C LEU A 47 4.62 -0.78 -2.13
N MET A 48 4.84 -1.96 -1.54
CA MET A 48 6.12 -2.35 -0.95
C MET A 48 7.26 -2.29 -1.97
N ILE A 49 7.07 -2.86 -3.17
CA ILE A 49 8.10 -2.87 -4.22
C ILE A 49 8.47 -1.44 -4.64
N LYS A 50 7.48 -0.55 -4.79
CA LYS A 50 7.73 0.84 -5.20
C LYS A 50 8.37 1.67 -4.08
N CYS A 51 7.92 1.52 -2.83
CA CYS A 51 8.57 2.12 -1.67
C CYS A 51 10.04 1.69 -1.55
N ARG A 52 10.30 0.39 -1.69
CA ARG A 52 11.68 -0.15 -1.68
C ARG A 52 12.55 0.50 -2.76
N ARG A 53 12.07 0.56 -4.00
CA ARG A 53 12.79 1.21 -5.12
C ARG A 53 13.05 2.69 -4.85
N ALA A 54 12.07 3.42 -4.32
CA ALA A 54 12.24 4.83 -3.99
C ALA A 54 13.30 5.04 -2.90
N LEU A 55 13.32 4.19 -1.87
CA LEU A 55 14.33 4.22 -0.82
C LEU A 55 15.72 3.87 -1.34
N GLU A 56 15.83 2.95 -2.29
CA GLU A 56 17.10 2.62 -2.97
C GLU A 56 17.60 3.79 -3.82
N GLN A 57 16.71 4.47 -4.55
CA GLN A 57 17.08 5.62 -5.40
C GLN A 57 17.45 6.87 -4.61
N THR A 58 16.80 7.11 -3.47
CA THR A 58 17.00 8.33 -2.66
C THR A 58 18.06 8.16 -1.57
N GLY A 59 18.37 6.91 -1.18
CA GLY A 59 19.26 6.63 -0.05
C GLY A 59 18.66 6.94 1.33
N PHE A 60 17.37 7.30 1.39
CA PHE A 60 16.72 7.58 2.67
C PHE A 60 16.53 6.32 3.52
N LYS A 61 16.64 6.50 4.84
CA LYS A 61 16.47 5.44 5.85
C LYS A 61 15.12 5.51 6.57
N ARG A 62 14.32 6.54 6.29
CA ARG A 62 13.04 6.78 6.94
C ARG A 62 11.93 6.75 5.90
N LEU A 63 10.88 5.98 6.17
CA LEU A 63 9.66 5.93 5.37
C LEU A 63 8.50 6.42 6.21
N VAL A 64 7.73 7.40 5.72
CA VAL A 64 6.51 7.86 6.37
C VAL A 64 5.32 7.42 5.54
N MET A 65 4.37 6.74 6.18
CA MET A 65 3.11 6.32 5.57
C MET A 65 1.95 7.12 6.15
N ALA A 66 1.25 7.83 5.29
CA ALA A 66 0.04 8.59 5.59
C ALA A 66 -1.09 8.19 4.61
N GLY A 67 -2.31 8.72 4.84
CA GLY A 67 -3.49 8.38 4.04
C GLY A 67 -4.29 7.20 4.63
N GLY A 68 -5.56 7.07 4.25
CA GLY A 68 -6.47 6.05 4.82
C GLY A 68 -5.99 4.60 4.65
N VAL A 69 -5.37 4.28 3.51
CA VAL A 69 -4.83 2.93 3.22
C VAL A 69 -3.70 2.55 4.19
N SER A 70 -3.02 3.53 4.79
CA SER A 70 -1.97 3.27 5.78
C SER A 70 -2.48 2.56 7.04
N ALA A 71 -3.80 2.50 7.28
CA ALA A 71 -4.40 1.74 8.38
C ALA A 71 -4.39 0.22 8.14
N ASN A 72 -4.14 -0.24 6.91
CA ASN A 72 -4.10 -1.65 6.56
C ASN A 72 -2.99 -2.40 7.32
N ARG A 73 -3.35 -3.42 8.11
CA ARG A 73 -2.41 -4.13 9.00
C ARG A 73 -1.38 -4.96 8.23
N THR A 74 -1.79 -5.58 7.12
CA THR A 74 -0.88 -6.35 6.24
C THR A 74 0.21 -5.46 5.65
N LEU A 75 -0.17 -4.27 5.16
CA LEU A 75 0.76 -3.27 4.65
C LEU A 75 1.75 -2.80 5.72
N ARG A 76 1.24 -2.52 6.93
CA ARG A 76 2.10 -2.10 8.05
C ARG A 76 3.14 -3.17 8.38
N ALA A 77 2.71 -4.42 8.53
CA ALA A 77 3.60 -5.54 8.85
C ALA A 77 4.69 -5.73 7.79
N LYS A 78 4.31 -5.78 6.51
CA LYS A 78 5.26 -5.96 5.39
C LYS A 78 6.27 -4.80 5.28
N LEU A 79 5.82 -3.55 5.45
CA LEU A 79 6.72 -2.39 5.41
C LEU A 79 7.67 -2.34 6.61
N ALA A 80 7.19 -2.69 7.81
CA ALA A 80 8.03 -2.75 9.01
C ALA A 80 9.15 -3.79 8.85
N GLU A 81 8.81 -4.99 8.39
CA GLU A 81 9.80 -6.05 8.13
C GLU A 81 10.82 -5.62 7.06
N MET A 82 10.34 -5.04 5.96
CA MET A 82 11.19 -4.51 4.90
C MET A 82 12.15 -3.43 5.42
N MET A 83 11.68 -2.47 6.22
CA MET A 83 12.51 -1.40 6.76
C MET A 83 13.52 -1.92 7.79
N GLN A 84 13.12 -2.85 8.65
CA GLN A 84 14.03 -3.49 9.61
C GLN A 84 15.20 -4.19 8.89
N LYS A 85 14.91 -4.97 7.84
CA LYS A 85 15.94 -5.64 7.02
C LYS A 85 16.90 -4.66 6.36
N ARG A 86 16.47 -3.42 6.12
CA ARG A 86 17.28 -2.34 5.53
C ARG A 86 18.01 -1.48 6.57
N GLY A 87 17.83 -1.74 7.86
CA GLY A 87 18.36 -0.87 8.92
C GLY A 87 17.74 0.54 8.91
N GLY A 88 16.47 0.64 8.50
CA GLY A 88 15.70 1.88 8.47
C GLY A 88 14.46 1.82 9.37
N GLU A 89 13.72 2.92 9.40
CA GLU A 89 12.55 3.10 10.24
C GLU A 89 11.31 3.43 9.39
N VAL A 90 10.15 2.90 9.78
CA VAL A 90 8.86 3.29 9.21
C VAL A 90 8.00 3.99 10.26
N PHE A 91 7.39 5.10 9.88
CA PHE A 91 6.49 5.88 10.70
C PHE A 91 5.10 5.90 10.09
N TYR A 92 4.07 5.87 10.93
CA TYR A 92 2.68 5.96 10.50
C TYR A 92 2.06 7.21 11.12
N ALA A 93 1.42 8.02 10.28
CA ALA A 93 0.63 9.13 10.79
C ALA A 93 -0.51 8.61 11.69
N ARG A 94 -0.85 9.39 12.72
CA ARG A 94 -2.02 9.08 13.55
C ARG A 94 -3.27 9.12 12.67
N PRO A 95 -4.27 8.23 12.89
CA PRO A 95 -5.47 8.18 12.06
C PRO A 95 -6.16 9.53 11.90
N GLU A 96 -6.21 10.35 12.95
CA GLU A 96 -6.79 11.71 12.95
C GLU A 96 -6.12 12.69 11.97
N PHE A 97 -4.89 12.40 11.55
CA PHE A 97 -4.13 13.22 10.58
C PHE A 97 -3.95 12.54 9.21
N CYS A 98 -4.51 11.35 9.01
CA CYS A 98 -4.38 10.62 7.75
C CYS A 98 -5.39 11.07 6.67
N THR A 99 -6.42 11.84 7.03
CA THR A 99 -7.40 12.42 6.10
C THR A 99 -7.18 13.92 5.97
N ASP A 100 -7.69 14.51 4.89
CA ASP A 100 -7.61 15.96 4.69
C ASP A 100 -8.24 16.70 5.87
N ASN A 101 -7.46 17.54 6.55
CA ASN A 101 -7.89 18.25 7.75
C ASN A 101 -7.27 19.65 7.84
N GLY A 102 -7.94 20.59 8.52
CA GLY A 102 -7.44 21.96 8.66
C GLY A 102 -6.13 22.08 9.45
N ALA A 103 -5.83 21.13 10.33
CA ALA A 103 -4.58 21.14 11.12
C ALA A 103 -3.34 20.93 10.25
N MET A 104 -3.43 20.11 9.19
CA MET A 104 -2.30 19.91 8.26
C MET A 104 -1.95 21.20 7.49
N ILE A 105 -2.96 22.02 7.17
CA ILE A 105 -2.76 23.32 6.50
C ILE A 105 -2.19 24.34 7.47
N ALA A 106 -2.74 24.41 8.69
CA ALA A 106 -2.26 25.33 9.71
C ALA A 106 -0.82 25.06 10.17
N TYR A 107 -0.37 23.80 10.15
CA TYR A 107 1.01 23.44 10.48
C TYR A 107 2.01 23.75 9.35
N ALA A 108 1.56 23.75 8.09
CA ALA A 108 2.41 23.95 6.94
C ALA A 108 2.66 25.44 6.60
N GLY A 109 1.70 26.32 6.93
CA GLY A 109 1.78 27.78 6.74
C GLY A 109 2.52 28.49 7.87
#